data_AF-A0A8H7SIT5-F1
#
_entry.id   AF-A0A8H7SIT5-F1
#
_cell.length_a   1.000
_cell.length_b   1.000
_cell.length_c   1.000
_cell.angle_alpha   90.00
_cell.angle_beta   90.00
_cell.angle_gamma   90.00
#
_symmetry.space_group_name_H-M   'P 1'
#
loop_
_entity.id
_entity.type
_entity.pdbx_description
1 polymer ?
#
loop_
_entity_poly.entity_id
_entity_poly.type
_entity_poly.pdbx_seq_one_letter_code
_entity_poly.pdbx_strand_id
1 'polypeptide(L)'
;MSQDINYVESIITALQATVSEDNEVDWYLFLNAEKETIINSYCGTYLNVFKGTWKRRFKEVASSLNFRIKNDSGDANNWQTLISDELKAKKKDVFYISKHNNKHITILSVLLIKKSAITYLENLPVEKKWRLKSGRFIEDIVMQAINDSTFEHPCLSYIVDLAHPIWTNYCSPEKTDEVRTYNSVELPDLQDEIQNRINLYDNNTLTVADYYESASDQKLKFIDSFDKKKINYECC
;
A
#
# COMPACT_ATOMS: atom_id res chain seq x y z
N MET A 1 -0.35 14.51 12.85
CA MET A 1 0.17 15.53 11.87
C MET A 1 1.08 14.86 10.84
N SER A 2 0.55 13.92 10.05
CA SER A 2 0.16 14.05 8.63
C SER A 2 1.29 14.42 7.65
N GLN A 3 1.80 13.41 6.93
CA GLN A 3 2.64 13.56 5.73
C GLN A 3 2.02 14.45 4.64
N ASP A 4 0.72 14.73 4.72
CA ASP A 4 0.06 15.68 3.83
C ASP A 4 0.59 17.12 3.96
N ILE A 5 1.15 17.47 5.13
CA ILE A 5 1.65 18.82 5.38
C ILE A 5 3.01 19.05 4.67
N ASN A 6 3.84 18.01 4.52
CA ASN A 6 5.22 18.17 4.06
C ASN A 6 5.35 18.34 2.54
N TYR A 7 4.56 17.63 1.72
CA TYR A 7 4.64 17.81 0.26
C TYR A 7 4.00 19.11 -0.21
N VAL A 8 2.97 19.62 0.49
CA VAL A 8 2.31 20.87 0.09
C VAL A 8 3.27 22.05 0.24
N GLU A 9 3.96 22.15 1.37
CA GLU A 9 4.95 23.22 1.61
C GLU A 9 6.14 23.15 0.64
N SER A 10 6.62 21.93 0.33
CA SER A 10 7.66 21.71 -0.68
C SER A 10 7.19 22.20 -2.05
N ILE A 11 6.01 21.77 -2.51
CA ILE A 11 5.46 22.17 -3.80
C ILE A 11 5.21 23.69 -3.84
N ILE A 12 4.70 24.30 -2.77
CA ILE A 12 4.51 25.76 -2.70
C ILE A 12 5.85 26.47 -2.89
N THR A 13 6.88 26.03 -2.16
CA THR A 13 8.23 26.61 -2.24
C THR A 13 8.80 26.49 -3.65
N ALA A 14 8.67 25.31 -4.27
CA ALA A 14 9.14 25.08 -5.63
C ALA A 14 8.38 25.91 -6.66
N LEU A 15 7.05 26.05 -6.53
CA LEU A 15 6.25 26.87 -7.43
C LEU A 15 6.58 28.36 -7.28
N GLN A 16 6.75 28.85 -6.06
CA GLN A 16 7.16 30.23 -5.81
C GLN A 16 8.56 30.54 -6.35
N ALA A 17 9.47 29.56 -6.32
CA ALA A 17 10.82 29.70 -6.89
C ALA A 17 10.86 29.62 -8.42
N THR A 18 9.82 29.07 -9.06
CA THR A 18 9.78 28.80 -10.51
C THR A 18 8.71 29.58 -11.26
N VAL A 19 7.92 30.41 -10.57
CA VAL A 19 6.92 31.28 -11.17
C VAL A 19 7.59 32.34 -12.05
N SER A 20 7.04 32.54 -13.23
CA SER A 20 7.46 33.59 -14.17
C SER A 20 6.91 34.96 -13.78
N GLU A 21 7.45 36.02 -14.40
CA GLU A 21 6.97 37.40 -14.21
C GLU A 21 5.48 37.57 -14.57
N ASP A 22 4.96 36.72 -15.46
CA ASP A 22 3.55 36.69 -15.90
C ASP A 22 2.63 35.86 -14.95
N ASN A 23 3.13 35.48 -13.77
CA ASN A 23 2.42 34.63 -12.80
C ASN A 23 2.06 33.24 -13.38
N GLU A 24 2.85 32.76 -14.34
CA GLU A 24 2.72 31.42 -14.92
C GLU A 24 3.75 30.47 -14.30
N VAL A 25 3.32 29.23 -14.05
CA VAL A 25 4.19 28.13 -13.60
C VAL A 25 4.32 27.08 -14.68
N ASP A 26 5.53 26.55 -14.80
CA ASP A 26 5.89 25.55 -15.79
C ASP A 26 6.24 24.22 -15.13
N TRP A 27 5.60 23.15 -15.61
CA TRP A 27 5.79 21.79 -15.12
C TRP A 27 7.23 21.28 -15.22
N TYR A 28 7.98 21.65 -16.27
CA TYR A 28 9.38 21.24 -16.41
C TYR A 28 10.26 21.91 -15.35
N LEU A 29 10.07 23.21 -15.12
CA LEU A 29 10.79 23.93 -14.07
C LEU A 29 10.47 23.37 -12.68
N PHE A 30 9.19 23.09 -12.43
CA PHE A 30 8.77 22.40 -11.21
C PHE A 30 9.44 21.03 -11.05
N LEU A 31 9.43 20.19 -12.09
CA LEU A 31 10.05 18.87 -12.04
C LEU A 31 11.56 18.93 -11.77
N ASN A 32 12.26 19.95 -12.29
CA ASN A 32 13.68 20.15 -11.99
C ASN A 32 13.92 20.57 -10.54
N ALA A 33 13.08 21.46 -10.00
CA ALA A 33 13.20 21.93 -8.61
C ALA A 33 12.90 20.80 -7.60
N GLU A 34 11.88 19.99 -7.87
CA GLU A 34 11.40 18.93 -6.96
C GLU A 34 11.93 17.53 -7.30
N LYS A 35 12.89 17.44 -8.21
CA LYS A 35 13.38 16.17 -8.75
C LYS A 35 13.78 15.17 -7.66
N GLU A 36 14.62 15.60 -6.71
CA GLU A 36 15.10 14.75 -5.62
C GLU A 36 13.97 14.32 -4.70
N THR A 37 13.08 15.24 -4.32
CA THR A 37 11.91 14.94 -3.48
C THR A 37 11.00 13.91 -4.14
N ILE A 38 10.70 14.08 -5.43
CA ILE A 38 9.87 13.18 -6.22
C ILE A 38 10.51 11.79 -6.29
N ILE A 39 11.83 11.72 -6.53
CA ILE A 39 12.53 10.44 -6.63
C ILE A 39 12.58 9.74 -5.28
N ASN A 40 12.88 10.47 -4.21
CA ASN A 40 13.01 9.90 -2.86
C ASN A 40 11.65 9.50 -2.27
N SER A 41 10.55 10.12 -2.72
CA SER A 41 9.20 9.72 -2.32
C SER A 41 8.67 8.49 -3.07
N TYR A 42 9.41 7.93 -4.03
CA TYR A 42 8.94 6.80 -4.83
C TYR A 42 9.02 5.48 -4.04
N CYS A 43 7.86 4.89 -3.76
CA CYS A 43 7.71 3.65 -3.00
C CYS A 43 7.48 2.39 -3.85
N GLY A 44 7.77 2.44 -5.16
CA GLY A 44 7.63 1.25 -6.04
C GLY A 44 6.25 1.07 -6.69
N THR A 45 5.34 2.04 -6.56
CA THR A 45 4.04 2.02 -7.25
C THR A 45 4.19 2.10 -8.78
N TYR A 46 3.12 1.80 -9.52
CA TYR A 46 3.12 1.92 -10.97
C TYR A 46 3.48 3.35 -11.41
N LEU A 47 4.49 3.49 -12.28
CA LEU A 47 5.04 4.79 -12.70
C LEU A 47 3.98 5.74 -13.25
N ASN A 48 2.98 5.23 -13.98
CA ASN A 48 1.87 6.03 -14.52
C ASN A 48 0.98 6.59 -13.41
N VAL A 49 0.70 5.78 -12.38
CA VAL A 49 -0.09 6.20 -11.21
C VAL A 49 0.71 7.24 -10.42
N PHE A 50 2.00 6.98 -10.18
CA PHE A 50 2.89 7.89 -9.47
C PHE A 50 3.01 9.26 -10.18
N LYS A 51 3.21 9.25 -11.51
CA LYS A 51 3.17 10.44 -12.37
C LYS A 51 1.85 11.18 -12.24
N GLY A 52 0.74 10.46 -12.32
CA GLY A 52 -0.61 11.02 -12.21
C GLY A 52 -0.82 11.74 -10.87
N THR A 53 -0.36 11.15 -9.77
CA THR A 53 -0.45 11.74 -8.44
C THR A 53 0.33 13.06 -8.34
N TRP A 54 1.58 13.10 -8.80
CA TRP A 54 2.38 14.33 -8.78
C TRP A 54 1.82 15.43 -9.69
N LYS A 55 1.31 15.05 -10.88
CA LYS A 55 0.65 16.00 -11.78
C LYS A 55 -0.61 16.60 -11.16
N ARG A 56 -1.36 15.81 -10.39
CA ARG A 56 -2.55 16.29 -9.67
C ARG A 56 -2.16 17.29 -8.57
N ARG A 57 -1.19 16.94 -7.73
CA ARG A 57 -0.70 17.81 -6.64
C ARG A 57 -0.18 19.15 -7.16
N PHE A 58 0.62 19.14 -8.23
CA PHE A 58 1.09 20.37 -8.87
C PHE A 58 -0.08 21.26 -9.31
N LYS A 59 -1.10 20.69 -9.97
CA LYS A 59 -2.28 21.44 -10.41
C LYS A 59 -3.08 22.01 -9.24
N GLU A 60 -3.29 21.21 -8.19
CA GLU A 60 -4.01 21.61 -6.99
C GLU A 60 -3.32 22.79 -6.30
N VAL A 61 -2.00 22.71 -6.08
CA VAL A 61 -1.25 23.79 -5.43
C VAL A 61 -1.17 25.04 -6.32
N ALA A 62 -0.89 24.88 -7.63
CA ALA A 62 -0.90 26.01 -8.56
C ALA A 62 -2.24 26.75 -8.57
N SER A 63 -3.35 26.00 -8.53
CA SER A 63 -4.70 26.56 -8.47
C SER A 63 -4.94 27.30 -7.14
N SER A 64 -4.47 26.75 -6.01
CA SER A 64 -4.59 27.39 -4.70
C SER A 64 -3.81 28.71 -4.60
N LEU A 65 -2.70 28.84 -5.31
CA LEU A 65 -1.86 30.04 -5.36
C LEU A 65 -2.30 31.04 -6.46
N ASN A 66 -3.36 30.73 -7.21
CA ASN A 66 -3.82 31.50 -8.38
C ASN A 66 -2.76 31.64 -9.49
N PHE A 67 -1.89 30.65 -9.65
CA PHE A 67 -0.91 30.60 -10.74
C PHE A 67 -1.54 30.04 -12.01
N ARG A 68 -1.18 30.61 -13.16
CA ARG A 68 -1.58 30.06 -14.47
C ARG A 68 -0.60 28.95 -14.86
N ILE A 69 -1.10 27.85 -15.38
CA ILE A 69 -0.25 26.77 -15.87
C ILE A 69 0.02 27.03 -17.36
N LYS A 70 1.29 27.11 -17.74
CA LYS A 70 1.69 27.38 -19.13
C LYS A 70 1.12 26.31 -20.08
N ASN A 71 0.53 26.73 -21.19
CA ASN A 71 -0.25 25.85 -22.09
C ASN A 71 0.55 24.66 -22.68
N ASP A 72 1.87 24.78 -22.78
CA ASP A 72 2.76 23.73 -23.30
C ASP A 72 3.45 22.90 -22.19
N SER A 73 3.14 23.17 -20.92
CA SER A 73 3.84 22.56 -19.78
C SER A 73 3.47 21.07 -19.56
N GLY A 74 2.98 20.36 -20.57
CA GLY A 74 2.37 19.04 -20.38
C GLY A 74 2.83 17.95 -21.34
N ASP A 75 3.38 18.31 -22.51
CA ASP A 75 3.31 17.41 -23.68
C ASP A 75 4.64 16.82 -24.15
N ALA A 76 5.79 17.38 -23.77
CA ALA A 76 7.07 16.76 -24.07
C ALA A 76 7.47 15.80 -22.93
N ASN A 77 8.20 14.75 -23.28
CA ASN A 77 8.70 13.63 -22.46
C ASN A 77 9.53 14.00 -21.19
N ASN A 78 9.38 15.19 -20.61
CA ASN A 78 10.08 15.73 -19.46
C ASN A 78 10.04 14.79 -18.24
N TRP A 79 8.88 14.18 -17.96
CA TRP A 79 8.79 13.19 -16.89
C TRP A 79 9.60 11.93 -17.17
N GLN A 80 9.67 11.51 -18.44
CA GLN A 80 10.43 10.34 -18.83
C GLN A 80 11.92 10.59 -18.61
N THR A 81 12.43 11.70 -19.12
CA THR A 81 13.85 12.07 -19.08
C THR A 81 14.34 12.45 -17.68
N LEU A 82 13.56 13.22 -16.92
CA LEU A 82 14.01 13.74 -15.61
C LEU A 82 13.79 12.76 -14.47
N ILE A 83 12.70 12.00 -14.49
CA ILE A 83 12.28 11.17 -13.35
C ILE A 83 12.33 9.70 -13.69
N SER A 84 11.68 9.27 -14.77
CA SER A 84 11.50 7.85 -15.04
C SER A 84 12.81 7.15 -15.40
N ASP A 85 13.69 7.81 -16.14
CA ASP A 85 15.00 7.25 -16.51
C ASP A 85 15.92 7.15 -15.29
N GLU A 86 15.88 8.11 -14.36
CA GLU A 86 16.61 8.02 -13.10
C GLU A 86 16.04 6.97 -12.15
N LEU A 87 14.72 6.83 -12.06
CA LEU A 87 14.11 5.73 -11.31
C LEU A 87 14.49 4.36 -11.90
N LYS A 88 14.60 4.27 -13.23
CA LYS A 88 15.09 3.07 -13.93
C LYS A 88 16.60 2.88 -13.78
N ALA A 89 17.40 3.94 -13.70
CA ALA A 89 18.84 3.90 -13.48
C ALA A 89 19.18 3.48 -12.05
N LYS A 90 18.50 4.06 -11.04
CA LYS A 90 18.56 3.58 -9.64
C LYS A 90 18.16 2.12 -9.53
N LYS A 91 17.20 1.65 -10.35
CA LYS A 91 16.96 0.20 -10.51
C LYS A 91 18.17 -0.49 -11.16
N LYS A 92 18.66 -0.03 -12.31
CA LYS A 92 19.76 -0.69 -13.05
C LYS A 92 21.10 -0.76 -12.31
N ASP A 93 21.48 0.25 -11.52
CA ASP A 93 22.70 0.20 -10.71
C ASP A 93 22.60 -0.86 -9.61
N VAL A 94 21.39 -1.10 -9.09
CA VAL A 94 21.10 -2.25 -8.22
C VAL A 94 21.20 -3.58 -8.99
N PHE A 95 20.86 -3.60 -10.28
CA PHE A 95 20.93 -4.80 -11.13
C PHE A 95 22.34 -5.11 -11.68
N TYR A 96 23.23 -4.12 -11.87
CA TYR A 96 24.58 -4.37 -12.43
C TYR A 96 25.55 -5.02 -11.45
N ILE A 97 25.29 -4.93 -10.14
CA ILE A 97 25.99 -5.73 -9.11
C ILE A 97 25.52 -7.21 -9.16
N SER A 98 24.42 -7.51 -9.85
CA SER A 98 23.65 -8.77 -9.78
C SER A 98 23.66 -9.59 -11.08
N LYS A 99 24.80 -9.67 -11.79
CA LYS A 99 24.95 -10.65 -12.90
C LYS A 99 25.47 -12.02 -12.47
N HIS A 100 25.84 -12.19 -11.20
CA HIS A 100 26.16 -13.49 -10.63
C HIS A 100 25.14 -13.86 -9.54
N ASN A 101 24.41 -14.96 -9.75
CA ASN A 101 23.53 -15.70 -8.81
C ASN A 101 22.04 -15.32 -8.73
N ASN A 102 21.20 -16.18 -9.34
CA ASN A 102 19.72 -16.15 -9.35
C ASN A 102 19.02 -16.19 -7.97
N LYS A 103 19.73 -16.26 -6.85
CA LYS A 103 19.14 -16.20 -5.49
C LYS A 103 18.99 -14.76 -4.95
N HIS A 104 19.65 -13.77 -5.55
CA HIS A 104 19.66 -12.39 -5.04
C HIS A 104 18.43 -11.55 -5.42
N ILE A 105 17.72 -11.92 -6.48
CA ILE A 105 16.58 -11.14 -7.01
C ILE A 105 15.43 -11.10 -5.98
N THR A 106 15.17 -12.21 -5.27
CA THR A 106 14.15 -12.29 -4.22
C THR A 106 14.54 -11.52 -2.94
N ILE A 107 15.82 -11.46 -2.61
CA ILE A 107 16.28 -10.78 -1.39
C ILE A 107 16.21 -9.26 -1.56
N LEU A 108 16.61 -8.74 -2.73
CA LEU A 108 16.56 -7.31 -3.03
C LEU A 108 15.13 -6.78 -3.17
N SER A 109 14.21 -7.56 -3.76
CA SER A 109 12.79 -7.20 -3.81
C SER A 109 12.19 -7.14 -2.41
N VAL A 110 12.49 -8.14 -1.56
CA VAL A 110 12.03 -8.17 -0.17
C VAL A 110 12.60 -7.00 0.64
N LEU A 111 13.87 -6.62 0.45
CA LEU A 111 14.46 -5.45 1.12
C LEU A 111 13.78 -4.14 0.71
N LEU A 112 13.43 -3.99 -0.58
CA LEU A 112 12.78 -2.78 -1.09
C LEU A 112 11.33 -2.69 -0.59
N ILE A 113 10.62 -3.82 -0.57
CA ILE A 113 9.27 -3.94 0.01
C ILE A 113 9.31 -3.66 1.51
N LYS A 114 10.26 -4.25 2.25
CA LYS A 114 10.49 -3.95 3.67
C LYS A 114 10.68 -2.48 3.93
N LYS A 115 11.59 -1.83 3.18
CA LYS A 115 11.88 -0.40 3.36
C LYS A 115 10.63 0.44 3.12
N SER A 116 9.89 0.16 2.04
CA SER A 116 8.61 0.82 1.78
C SER A 116 7.60 0.61 2.90
N ALA A 117 7.49 -0.62 3.40
CA ALA A 117 6.53 -0.98 4.44
C ALA A 117 6.82 -0.26 5.76
N ILE A 118 8.10 -0.23 6.17
CA ILE A 118 8.59 0.46 7.37
C ILE A 118 8.34 1.96 7.23
N THR A 119 8.76 2.58 6.12
CA THR A 119 8.57 4.02 5.90
C THR A 119 7.10 4.41 6.00
N TYR A 120 6.18 3.61 5.47
CA TYR A 120 4.76 3.87 5.63
C TYR A 120 4.29 3.81 7.10
N LEU A 121 4.71 2.78 7.86
CA LEU A 121 4.31 2.61 9.27
C LEU A 121 4.88 3.71 10.19
N GLU A 122 6.11 4.15 9.93
CA GLU A 122 6.75 5.25 10.65
C GLU A 122 6.00 6.56 10.45
N ASN A 123 5.50 6.78 9.25
CA ASN A 123 4.82 8.00 8.87
C ASN A 123 3.30 7.96 9.10
N LEU A 124 2.76 6.83 9.57
CA LEU A 124 1.34 6.71 9.82
C LEU A 124 0.97 7.66 10.98
N PRO A 125 0.01 8.57 10.78
CA PRO A 125 -0.43 9.49 11.82
C PRO A 125 -0.90 8.73 13.07
N VAL A 126 -0.55 9.21 14.28
CA VAL A 126 -0.82 8.53 15.55
C VAL A 126 -2.32 8.25 15.76
N GLU A 127 -3.15 9.12 15.21
CA GLU A 127 -4.61 9.07 15.28
C GLU A 127 -5.17 7.90 14.44
N LYS A 128 -4.40 7.42 13.45
CA LYS A 128 -4.70 6.26 12.61
C LYS A 128 -4.04 4.97 13.11
N LYS A 129 -3.15 5.05 14.10
CA LYS A 129 -2.51 3.89 14.69
C LYS A 129 -3.43 3.22 15.70
N TRP A 130 -3.49 1.91 15.67
CA TRP A 130 -4.28 1.17 16.64
C TRP A 130 -3.54 1.05 17.97
N ARG A 131 -3.99 1.83 18.96
CA ARG A 131 -3.48 1.80 20.33
C ARG A 131 -4.10 0.67 21.15
N LEU A 132 -3.26 -0.18 21.73
CA LEU A 132 -3.65 -1.20 22.71
C LEU A 132 -3.79 -0.62 24.12
N LYS A 133 -4.49 -1.34 25.02
CA LYS A 133 -4.61 -1.03 26.45
C LYS A 133 -3.27 -0.89 27.15
N SER A 134 -2.26 -1.64 26.69
CA SER A 134 -0.88 -1.53 27.17
C SER A 134 -0.19 -0.21 26.80
N GLY A 135 -0.81 0.63 25.98
CA GLY A 135 -0.27 1.90 25.48
C GLY A 135 0.63 1.77 24.24
N ARG A 136 0.96 0.55 23.81
CA ARG A 136 1.69 0.28 22.55
C ARG A 136 0.76 0.30 21.33
N PHE A 137 1.31 0.58 20.16
CA PHE A 137 0.58 0.51 18.89
C PHE A 137 0.81 -0.83 18.18
N ILE A 138 -0.22 -1.36 17.52
CA ILE A 138 -0.10 -2.58 16.71
C ILE A 138 0.87 -2.36 15.56
N GLU A 139 0.88 -1.18 14.94
CA GLU A 139 1.79 -0.84 13.86
C GLU A 139 3.26 -0.92 14.27
N ASP A 140 3.58 -0.57 15.52
CA ASP A 140 4.94 -0.68 16.04
C ASP A 140 5.35 -2.15 16.23
N ILE A 141 4.40 -3.01 16.64
CA ILE A 141 4.58 -4.47 16.74
C ILE A 141 4.80 -5.07 15.34
N VAL A 142 3.98 -4.67 14.36
CA VAL A 142 4.10 -5.10 12.97
C VAL A 142 5.44 -4.65 12.38
N MET A 143 5.86 -3.41 12.64
CA MET A 143 7.14 -2.88 12.20
C MET A 143 8.32 -3.67 12.78
N GLN A 144 8.24 -4.06 14.06
CA GLN A 144 9.24 -4.93 14.68
C GLN A 144 9.29 -6.30 13.98
N ALA A 145 8.14 -6.93 13.74
CA ALA A 145 8.07 -8.21 13.02
C ALA A 145 8.61 -8.10 11.58
N ILE A 146 8.34 -6.99 10.89
CA ILE A 146 8.89 -6.70 9.55
C ILE A 146 10.40 -6.58 9.60
N ASN A 147 10.96 -5.87 10.59
CA ASN A 147 12.41 -5.72 10.74
C ASN A 147 13.10 -7.07 10.94
N ASP A 148 12.56 -7.90 11.82
CA ASP A 148 13.12 -9.20 12.17
C ASP A 148 12.93 -10.27 11.08
N SER A 149 11.92 -10.13 10.22
CA SER A 149 11.64 -11.13 9.18
C SER A 149 12.80 -11.27 8.19
N THR A 150 13.34 -12.47 7.98
CA THR A 150 14.39 -12.65 6.95
C THR A 150 13.80 -12.83 5.54
N PHE A 151 12.52 -13.21 5.46
CA PHE A 151 11.83 -13.56 4.23
C PHE A 151 10.58 -12.68 4.01
N GLU A 152 9.95 -12.85 2.85
CA GLU A 152 8.64 -12.24 2.58
C GLU A 152 7.60 -12.83 3.55
N HIS A 153 6.88 -11.96 4.25
CA HIS A 153 5.82 -12.33 5.17
C HIS A 153 4.58 -11.45 4.88
N PRO A 154 3.34 -11.95 5.02
CA PRO A 154 2.13 -11.18 4.75
C PRO A 154 2.04 -9.84 5.48
N CYS A 155 2.73 -9.70 6.63
CA CYS A 155 2.84 -8.44 7.36
C CYS A 155 3.47 -7.30 6.53
N LEU A 156 4.28 -7.59 5.52
CA LEU A 156 4.81 -6.61 4.56
C LEU A 156 3.72 -5.94 3.72
N SER A 157 2.57 -6.60 3.58
CA SER A 157 1.38 -6.08 2.92
C SER A 157 0.30 -5.64 3.92
N TYR A 158 0.68 -5.43 5.19
CA TYR A 158 -0.22 -5.04 6.29
C TYR A 158 -1.32 -6.06 6.62
N ILE A 159 -1.13 -7.31 6.20
CA ILE A 159 -2.03 -8.40 6.56
C ILE A 159 -1.55 -8.97 7.89
N VAL A 160 -2.30 -8.66 8.96
CA VAL A 160 -2.01 -9.10 10.32
C VAL A 160 -2.94 -10.26 10.68
N ASP A 161 -2.49 -11.48 10.43
CA ASP A 161 -3.18 -12.68 10.91
C ASP A 161 -2.65 -13.07 12.29
N LEU A 162 -3.34 -12.68 13.35
CA LEU A 162 -2.95 -12.98 14.72
C LEU A 162 -3.00 -14.47 15.10
N ALA A 163 -3.61 -15.33 14.28
CA ALA A 163 -3.53 -16.78 14.49
C ALA A 163 -2.17 -17.34 14.02
N HIS A 164 -1.41 -16.58 13.23
CA HIS A 164 -0.13 -17.03 12.72
C HIS A 164 0.91 -17.15 13.86
N PRO A 165 1.67 -18.27 13.95
CA PRO A 165 2.57 -18.54 15.07
C PRO A 165 3.65 -17.48 15.32
N ILE A 166 4.03 -16.72 14.28
CA ILE A 166 5.04 -15.65 14.36
C ILE A 166 4.71 -14.63 15.45
N TRP A 167 3.43 -14.34 15.68
CA TRP A 167 2.99 -13.27 16.58
C TRP A 167 3.17 -13.60 18.04
N THR A 168 3.34 -14.88 18.39
CA THR A 168 3.61 -15.28 19.79
C THR A 168 4.93 -14.71 20.31
N ASN A 169 5.88 -14.39 19.41
CA ASN A 169 7.15 -13.75 19.76
C ASN A 169 7.02 -12.23 20.00
N TYR A 170 5.94 -11.60 19.52
CA TYR A 170 5.80 -10.14 19.49
C TYR A 170 4.62 -9.64 20.32
N CYS A 171 3.61 -10.47 20.50
CA CYS A 171 2.35 -10.15 21.15
C CYS A 171 2.03 -11.23 22.18
N SER A 172 1.62 -10.81 23.39
CA SER A 172 1.15 -11.75 24.39
C SER A 172 -0.27 -12.24 24.02
N PRO A 173 -0.67 -13.44 24.49
CA PRO A 173 -2.02 -13.98 24.25
C PRO A 173 -3.13 -12.99 24.60
N GLU A 174 -2.97 -12.29 25.73
CA GLU A 174 -3.91 -11.26 26.20
C GLU A 174 -4.09 -10.10 25.20
N LYS A 175 -3.01 -9.70 24.52
CA LYS A 175 -3.06 -8.63 23.52
C LYS A 175 -3.66 -9.12 22.21
N THR A 176 -3.40 -10.37 21.81
CA THR A 176 -4.06 -10.96 20.63
C THR A 176 -5.57 -11.05 20.82
N ASP A 177 -6.05 -11.38 22.03
CA ASP A 177 -7.47 -11.40 22.34
C ASP A 177 -8.07 -10.00 22.37
N GLU A 178 -7.33 -9.00 22.86
CA GLU A 178 -7.73 -7.60 22.81
C GLU A 178 -7.98 -7.14 21.36
N VAL A 179 -7.07 -7.46 20.45
CA VAL A 179 -7.21 -7.12 19.03
C VAL A 179 -8.39 -7.86 18.39
N ARG A 180 -8.56 -9.14 18.69
CA ARG A 180 -9.65 -9.96 18.13
C ARG A 180 -11.04 -9.46 18.55
N THR A 181 -11.15 -8.94 19.77
CA THR A 181 -12.44 -8.50 20.36
C THR A 181 -12.74 -7.02 20.14
N TYR A 182 -11.78 -6.25 19.63
CA TYR A 182 -11.97 -4.83 19.37
C TYR A 182 -12.93 -4.60 18.21
N ASN A 183 -14.02 -3.88 18.47
CA ASN A 183 -15.10 -3.62 17.51
C ASN A 183 -15.61 -4.88 16.80
N SER A 184 -15.52 -6.05 17.44
CA SER A 184 -16.05 -7.29 16.88
C SER A 184 -17.56 -7.15 16.73
N VAL A 185 -18.03 -7.13 15.49
CA VAL A 185 -19.46 -7.25 15.18
C VAL A 185 -19.82 -8.72 15.25
N GLU A 186 -20.90 -9.05 15.94
CA GLU A 186 -21.48 -10.38 15.86
C GLU A 186 -21.89 -10.64 14.41
N LEU A 187 -21.18 -11.54 13.75
CA LEU A 187 -21.55 -11.98 12.42
C LEU A 187 -22.86 -12.76 12.52
N PRO A 188 -23.80 -12.58 11.59
CA PRO A 188 -24.99 -13.42 11.56
C PRO A 188 -24.57 -14.88 11.40
N ASP A 189 -25.30 -15.78 12.04
CA ASP A 189 -25.08 -17.21 11.86
C ASP A 189 -25.09 -17.56 10.37
N LEU A 190 -24.12 -18.38 9.98
CA LEU A 190 -24.04 -18.87 8.62
C LEU A 190 -25.34 -19.62 8.31
N GLN A 191 -25.96 -19.34 7.18
CA GLN A 191 -27.14 -20.09 6.75
C GLN A 191 -26.81 -21.58 6.72
N ASP A 192 -27.72 -22.41 7.25
CA ASP A 192 -27.53 -23.86 7.37
C ASP A 192 -27.08 -24.51 6.05
N GLU A 193 -27.56 -24.01 4.90
CA GLU A 193 -27.13 -24.50 3.60
C GLU A 193 -25.62 -24.30 3.36
N ILE A 194 -25.09 -23.12 3.68
CA ILE A 194 -23.67 -22.81 3.51
C ILE A 194 -22.85 -23.61 4.52
N GLN A 195 -23.30 -23.69 5.77
CA GLN A 195 -22.61 -24.44 6.82
C GLN A 195 -22.55 -25.94 6.49
N ASN A 196 -23.65 -26.52 6.03
CA ASN A 196 -23.71 -27.92 5.60
C ASN A 196 -22.79 -28.20 4.41
N ARG A 197 -22.63 -27.22 3.49
CA ARG A 197 -21.66 -27.35 2.39
C ARG A 197 -20.23 -27.27 2.89
N ILE A 198 -19.88 -26.33 3.78
CA ILE A 198 -18.53 -26.25 4.37
C ILE A 198 -18.20 -27.56 5.10
N ASN A 199 -19.13 -28.08 5.89
CA ASN A 199 -18.96 -29.34 6.62
C ASN A 199 -18.73 -30.55 5.69
N LEU A 200 -19.21 -30.51 4.44
CA LEU A 200 -18.90 -31.54 3.44
C LEU A 200 -17.40 -31.59 3.13
N TYR A 201 -16.72 -30.44 3.21
CA TYR A 201 -15.30 -30.29 2.92
C TYR A 201 -14.39 -30.53 4.13
N ASP A 202 -14.91 -30.42 5.37
CA ASP A 202 -14.14 -30.68 6.60
C ASP A 202 -13.93 -32.17 6.91
N ASN A 203 -14.36 -33.07 6.02
CA ASN A 203 -14.07 -34.50 6.14
C ASN A 203 -12.61 -34.79 5.78
N ASN A 204 -11.76 -34.92 6.81
CA ASN A 204 -10.32 -35.25 6.76
C ASN A 204 -9.95 -36.59 6.08
N THR A 205 -10.88 -37.25 5.39
CA THR A 205 -10.73 -38.56 4.77
C THR A 205 -10.49 -38.51 3.26
N LEU A 206 -10.66 -37.34 2.62
CA LEU A 206 -10.51 -37.18 1.18
C LEU A 206 -9.11 -36.66 0.83
N THR A 207 -8.54 -37.20 -0.25
CA THR A 207 -7.30 -36.66 -0.80
C THR A 207 -7.60 -35.39 -1.61
N VAL A 208 -6.59 -34.56 -1.84
CA VAL A 208 -6.73 -33.32 -2.65
C VAL A 208 -7.35 -33.61 -4.02
N ALA A 209 -7.05 -34.76 -4.63
CA ALA A 209 -7.62 -35.16 -5.92
C ALA A 209 -9.14 -35.39 -5.82
N ASP A 210 -9.60 -36.08 -4.77
CA ASP A 210 -11.02 -36.37 -4.55
C ASP A 210 -11.84 -35.08 -4.34
N TYR A 211 -11.24 -34.05 -3.75
CA TYR A 211 -11.86 -32.72 -3.62
C TYR A 211 -12.05 -32.02 -4.97
N TYR A 212 -11.05 -32.09 -5.85
CA TYR A 212 -11.14 -31.47 -7.18
C TYR A 212 -12.22 -32.13 -8.05
N GLU A 213 -12.33 -33.47 -8.00
CA GLU A 213 -13.38 -34.20 -8.72
C GLU A 213 -14.77 -33.87 -8.15
N SER A 214 -14.92 -33.90 -6.82
CA SER A 214 -16.19 -33.56 -6.15
C SER A 214 -16.66 -32.12 -6.42
N ALA A 215 -15.74 -31.15 -6.40
CA ALA A 215 -16.05 -29.75 -6.67
C ALA A 215 -16.36 -29.50 -8.17
N SER A 216 -15.71 -30.24 -9.07
CA SER A 216 -15.98 -30.18 -10.52
C SER A 216 -17.37 -30.71 -10.88
N ASP A 217 -17.84 -31.73 -10.17
CA ASP A 217 -19.17 -32.33 -10.37
C ASP A 217 -20.29 -31.48 -9.74
N GLN A 218 -19.98 -30.77 -8.66
CA GLN A 218 -20.86 -29.77 -8.09
C GLN A 218 -20.90 -28.54 -9.00
N LYS A 219 -21.80 -28.54 -9.99
CA LYS A 219 -22.17 -27.34 -10.78
C LYS A 219 -22.81 -26.29 -9.86
N LEU A 220 -21.98 -25.59 -9.08
CA LEU A 220 -22.39 -24.58 -8.13
C LEU A 220 -23.05 -23.42 -8.87
N LYS A 221 -24.39 -23.43 -8.90
CA LYS A 221 -25.17 -22.25 -9.27
C LYS A 221 -25.10 -21.28 -8.12
N PHE A 222 -24.21 -20.30 -8.20
CA PHE A 222 -24.24 -19.14 -7.32
C PHE A 222 -25.46 -18.27 -7.72
N ILE A 223 -26.65 -18.70 -7.27
CA ILE A 223 -27.92 -18.00 -7.04
C ILE A 223 -28.27 -16.79 -7.95
N ASP A 224 -29.42 -16.90 -8.65
CA ASP A 224 -30.12 -15.83 -9.41
C ASP A 224 -30.78 -14.74 -8.52
N SER A 225 -30.75 -14.87 -7.20
CA SER A 225 -31.41 -13.95 -6.24
C SER A 225 -30.41 -13.28 -5.30
N PHE A 226 -29.72 -12.25 -5.78
CA PHE A 226 -29.26 -11.19 -4.89
C PHE A 226 -30.45 -10.25 -4.62
N ASP A 227 -31.16 -10.48 -3.52
CA ASP A 227 -32.02 -9.44 -2.97
C ASP A 227 -31.12 -8.26 -2.58
N LYS A 228 -31.22 -7.19 -3.37
CA LYS A 228 -30.47 -5.94 -3.21
C LYS A 228 -30.92 -5.18 -1.96
N LYS A 229 -30.70 -5.72 -0.76
CA LYS A 229 -30.59 -4.88 0.43
C LYS A 229 -29.20 -4.27 0.44
N LYS A 230 -29.08 -3.10 -0.19
CA LYS A 230 -27.92 -2.23 -0.05
C LYS A 230 -27.67 -1.97 1.43
N ILE A 231 -26.62 -2.55 1.98
CA ILE A 231 -26.03 -2.07 3.22
C ILE A 231 -25.31 -0.77 2.84
N ASN A 232 -25.89 0.36 3.22
CA ASN A 232 -25.24 1.66 3.12
C ASN A 232 -24.09 1.67 4.13
N TYR A 233 -22.86 1.44 3.66
CA TYR A 233 -21.68 1.85 4.40
C TYR A 233 -21.51 3.35 4.19
N GLU A 234 -22.03 4.16 5.12
CA GLU A 234 -21.50 5.49 5.36
C GLU A 234 -20.21 5.30 6.17
N CYS A 235 -19.07 5.33 5.48
CA CYS A 235 -17.78 5.57 6.12
C CYS A 235 -17.52 7.08 6.13
N CYS A 236 -17.59 7.68 7.31
CA CYS A 236 -16.92 8.92 7.68
C CYS A 236 -15.89 8.58 8.76
#